data_AF-A0A7V9CY17-F1
#
_entry.id   AF-A0A7V9CY17-F1
#
_cell.length_a   1.000
_cell.length_b   1.000
_cell.length_c   1.000
_cell.angle_alpha   90.00
_cell.angle_beta   90.00
_cell.angle_gamma   90.00
#
_symmetry.space_group_name_H-M   'P 1'
#
loop_
_entity.id
_entity.type
_entity.pdbx_description
1 polymer ?
#
loop_
_entity_poly.entity_id
_entity_poly.type
_entity_poly.pdbx_seq_one_letter_code
_entity_poly.pdbx_strand_id
1 'polypeptide(L)'
;MNDYASWFFDSLGDLGMTENRVSVSFDASDPATIQNRPALDTYLPLAALRGTRVVFSVAPSKAKGITETPGTVDSYATYVKLLAETYPTVTDFIVGNEPNQPRFNPARTTSFSAPLRIIGRR
;
A
#
# COMPACT_ATOMS: atom_id res chain seq x y z
N MET A 1 -20.27 12.10 9.40
CA MET A 1 -19.66 10.93 8.75
C MET A 1 -18.13 11.14 8.73
N ASN A 2 -17.50 11.15 9.92
CA ASN A 2 -16.04 11.22 10.05
C ASN A 2 -15.52 10.48 11.30
N ASP A 3 -16.41 9.78 12.01
CA ASP A 3 -16.15 9.16 13.31
C ASP A 3 -15.26 7.91 13.18
N TYR A 4 -15.32 7.25 12.02
CA TYR A 4 -14.49 6.08 11.70
C TYR A 4 -12.99 6.41 11.63
N ALA A 5 -12.60 7.57 11.12
CA ALA A 5 -11.18 7.94 11.05
C ALA A 5 -10.64 8.26 12.45
N SER A 6 -11.41 9.01 13.27
CA SER A 6 -11.02 9.34 14.64
C SER A 6 -10.87 8.08 15.51
N TRP A 7 -11.88 7.21 15.53
CA TRP A 7 -11.83 5.96 16.29
C TRP A 7 -10.62 5.10 15.92
N PHE A 8 -10.28 5.02 14.62
CA PHE A 8 -9.16 4.22 14.15
C PHE A 8 -7.85 4.72 14.74
N PHE A 9 -7.59 6.02 14.69
CA PHE A 9 -6.36 6.58 15.25
C PHE A 9 -6.32 6.58 16.78
N ASP A 10 -7.46 6.75 17.43
CA ASP A 10 -7.53 6.60 18.89
C ASP A 10 -7.14 5.16 19.28
N SER A 11 -7.65 4.16 18.54
CA SER A 11 -7.28 2.75 18.74
C SER A 11 -5.80 2.48 18.43
N LEU A 12 -5.21 3.12 17.42
CA LEU A 12 -3.78 3.02 17.13
C LEU A 12 -2.93 3.60 18.28
N GLY A 13 -3.35 4.75 18.81
CA GLY A 13 -2.71 5.38 19.96
C GLY A 13 -2.76 4.49 21.21
N ASP A 14 -3.91 3.89 21.50
CA ASP A 14 -4.11 2.96 22.61
C ASP A 14 -3.19 1.71 22.50
N LEU A 15 -2.90 1.28 21.28
CA LEU A 15 -1.98 0.16 20.99
C LEU A 15 -0.50 0.58 20.96
N GLY A 16 -0.19 1.86 21.17
CA GLY A 16 1.17 2.40 21.09
C GLY A 16 1.75 2.41 19.68
N MET A 17 0.91 2.35 18.64
CA MET A 17 1.36 2.38 17.26
C MET A 17 1.76 3.79 16.83
N THR A 18 2.99 3.94 16.38
CA THR A 18 3.57 5.22 15.93
C THR A 18 3.67 5.34 14.41
N GLU A 19 3.27 4.31 13.68
CA GLU A 19 3.36 4.27 12.22
C GLU A 19 2.13 3.61 11.61
N ASN A 20 1.65 4.13 10.48
CA ASN A 20 0.70 3.44 9.63
C ASN A 20 1.09 3.49 8.15
N ARG A 21 0.99 2.34 7.47
CA ARG A 21 1.18 2.22 6.03
C ARG A 21 -0.16 2.39 5.32
N VAL A 22 -0.23 3.35 4.40
CA VAL A 22 -1.43 3.64 3.61
C VAL A 22 -1.20 3.26 2.16
N SER A 23 -2.08 2.39 1.63
CA SER A 23 -2.06 2.01 0.22
C SER A 23 -2.61 3.12 -0.66
N VAL A 24 -1.85 3.50 -1.68
CA VAL A 24 -2.24 4.48 -2.70
C VAL A 24 -2.16 3.83 -4.06
N SER A 25 -3.30 3.76 -4.75
CA SER A 25 -3.35 3.17 -6.10
C SER A 25 -3.04 4.22 -7.16
N PHE A 26 -2.19 3.85 -8.12
CA PHE A 26 -1.92 4.60 -9.34
C PHE A 26 -2.79 4.06 -10.48
N ASP A 27 -3.55 4.92 -11.16
CA ASP A 27 -4.28 4.58 -12.38
C ASP A 27 -3.54 5.15 -13.60
N ALA A 28 -3.07 4.25 -14.48
CA ALA A 28 -2.37 4.66 -15.70
C ALA A 28 -3.27 5.37 -16.72
N SER A 29 -4.59 5.19 -16.63
CA SER A 29 -5.57 5.89 -17.49
C SER A 29 -5.87 7.32 -17.01
N ASP A 30 -5.49 7.65 -15.77
CA ASP A 30 -5.68 8.96 -15.16
C ASP A 30 -4.49 9.33 -14.24
N PRO A 31 -3.28 9.47 -14.83
CA PRO A 31 -2.03 9.52 -14.06
C PRO A 31 -1.78 10.84 -13.31
N ALA A 32 -2.60 11.87 -13.57
CA ALA A 32 -2.52 13.18 -12.91
C ALA A 32 -3.48 13.30 -11.71
N THR A 33 -4.25 12.25 -11.40
CA THR A 33 -5.32 12.29 -10.40
C THR A 33 -5.02 11.37 -9.23
N ILE A 34 -5.03 11.94 -8.03
CA ILE A 34 -4.96 11.18 -6.78
C ILE A 34 -6.36 10.64 -6.47
N GLN A 35 -6.58 9.37 -6.80
CA GLN A 35 -7.92 8.75 -6.85
C GLN A 35 -8.71 8.84 -5.53
N ASN A 36 -8.03 8.73 -4.38
CA ASN A 36 -8.67 8.78 -3.05
C ASN A 36 -8.35 10.08 -2.28
N ARG A 37 -8.14 11.19 -2.99
CA ARG A 37 -7.73 12.48 -2.38
C ARG A 37 -8.60 12.93 -1.20
N PRO A 38 -9.95 12.95 -1.26
CA PRO A 38 -10.77 13.41 -0.13
C PRO A 38 -10.56 12.60 1.16
N ALA A 39 -10.31 11.29 1.03
CA ALA A 39 -10.02 10.44 2.17
C ALA A 39 -8.64 10.76 2.77
N LEU A 40 -7.62 10.96 1.92
CA LEU A 40 -6.27 11.33 2.36
C LEU A 40 -6.24 12.71 3.01
N ASP A 41 -6.95 13.69 2.45
CA ASP A 41 -7.10 15.05 2.99
C ASP A 41 -7.67 15.03 4.43
N THR A 42 -8.50 14.04 4.74
CA THR A 42 -9.08 13.85 6.08
C THR A 42 -8.18 13.01 7.00
N TYR A 43 -7.55 11.99 6.44
CA TYR A 43 -6.76 11.00 7.17
C TYR A 43 -5.44 11.56 7.70
N LEU A 44 -4.70 12.31 6.88
CA LEU A 44 -3.34 12.77 7.22
C LEU A 44 -3.29 13.77 8.40
N PRO A 45 -4.21 14.77 8.50
CA PRO A 45 -4.23 15.65 9.67
C PRO A 45 -4.49 14.90 10.99
N LEU A 46 -5.35 13.88 10.96
CA LEU A 46 -5.64 13.05 12.14
C LEU A 46 -4.42 12.21 12.55
N ALA A 47 -3.69 11.64 11.58
CA ALA A 47 -2.43 10.95 11.84
C ALA A 47 -1.41 11.86 12.52
N ALA A 48 -1.24 13.08 11.99
CA ALA A 48 -0.31 14.07 12.53
C ALA A 48 -0.69 14.49 13.97
N LEU A 49 -1.99 14.73 14.23
CA LEU A 49 -2.48 15.08 15.57
C LEU A 49 -2.20 14.00 16.62
N ARG A 50 -2.12 12.74 16.20
CA ARG A 50 -1.89 11.58 17.06
C ARG A 50 -0.44 11.10 17.07
N GLY A 51 0.46 11.82 16.38
CA GLY A 51 1.87 11.46 16.30
C GLY A 51 2.14 10.17 15.51
N THR A 52 1.19 9.73 14.68
CA THR A 52 1.36 8.56 13.83
C THR A 52 2.03 8.96 12.52
N ARG A 53 3.24 8.45 12.28
CA ARG A 53 3.95 8.60 11.01
C ARG A 53 3.23 7.82 9.91
N VAL A 54 3.02 8.44 8.75
CA VAL A 54 2.38 7.78 7.62
C VAL A 54 3.43 7.41 6.58
N VAL A 55 3.33 6.18 6.05
CA VAL A 55 4.12 5.70 4.91
C VAL A 55 3.20 5.44 3.73
N PHE A 56 3.46 6.05 2.58
CA PHE A 56 2.69 5.76 1.37
C PHE A 56 3.22 4.55 0.64
N SER A 57 2.35 3.56 0.42
CA SER A 57 2.63 2.41 -0.43
C SER A 57 1.95 2.61 -1.77
N VAL A 58 2.69 3.13 -2.73
CA VAL A 58 2.17 3.52 -4.04
C VAL A 58 2.32 2.35 -5.00
N ALA A 59 1.21 1.79 -5.49
CA ALA A 59 1.22 0.65 -6.40
C ALA A 59 0.25 0.87 -7.58
N PRO A 60 0.51 0.30 -8.77
CA PRO A 60 -0.44 0.39 -9.87
C PRO A 60 -1.72 -0.39 -9.56
N SER A 61 -2.87 0.15 -9.97
CA SER A 61 -4.18 -0.49 -9.81
C SER A 61 -4.29 -1.80 -10.60
N LYS A 62 -3.46 -1.95 -11.65
CA LYS A 62 -3.37 -3.14 -12.50
C LYS A 62 -1.95 -3.70 -12.46
N ALA A 63 -1.83 -5.03 -12.45
CA ALA A 63 -0.54 -5.73 -12.28
C ALA A 63 0.54 -5.35 -13.30
N LYS A 64 0.14 -4.94 -14.51
CA LYS A 64 1.04 -4.53 -15.58
C LYS A 64 0.92 -3.04 -15.92
N GLY A 65 0.21 -2.28 -15.09
CA GLY A 65 -0.12 -0.87 -15.35
C GLY A 65 1.08 0.08 -15.40
N ILE A 66 2.31 -0.38 -15.16
CA ILE A 66 3.55 0.41 -15.33
C ILE A 66 4.40 -0.13 -16.49
N THR A 67 4.28 -1.42 -16.83
CA THR A 67 5.18 -2.12 -17.75
C THR A 67 4.56 -2.44 -19.12
N GLU A 68 3.24 -2.32 -19.26
CA GLU A 68 2.53 -2.66 -20.51
C GLU A 68 2.69 -1.63 -21.62
N THR A 69 2.93 -0.36 -21.29
CA THR A 69 2.92 0.73 -22.27
C THR A 69 4.20 1.58 -22.14
N PRO A 70 4.88 1.92 -23.25
CA PRO A 70 5.99 2.86 -23.22
C PRO A 70 5.58 4.20 -22.61
N GLY A 71 6.42 4.77 -21.75
CA GLY A 71 6.17 6.06 -21.07
C GLY A 71 5.38 5.97 -19.77
N THR A 72 4.77 4.84 -19.43
CA THR A 72 4.00 4.72 -18.18
C THR A 72 4.88 4.72 -16.93
N VAL A 73 6.16 4.39 -17.06
CA VAL A 73 7.16 4.55 -16.00
C VAL A 73 7.33 6.03 -15.64
N ASP A 74 7.42 6.91 -16.63
CA ASP A 74 7.57 8.35 -16.40
C ASP A 74 6.30 8.95 -15.81
N SER A 75 5.13 8.54 -16.30
CA SER A 75 3.84 8.91 -15.72
C SER A 75 3.71 8.47 -14.27
N TYR A 76 4.19 7.26 -13.94
CA TYR A 76 4.18 6.75 -12.58
C TYR A 76 5.13 7.52 -11.66
N ALA A 77 6.36 7.82 -12.10
CA ALA A 77 7.29 8.65 -11.36
C ALA A 77 6.73 10.07 -11.12
N THR A 78 6.08 10.64 -12.15
CA THR A 78 5.39 11.93 -12.06
C THR A 78 4.26 11.90 -11.05
N TYR A 79 3.49 10.81 -10.98
CA TYR A 79 2.44 10.63 -9.98
C TYR A 79 3.00 10.54 -8.54
N VAL A 80 4.11 9.83 -8.33
CA VAL A 80 4.77 9.78 -7.01
C VAL A 80 5.25 11.18 -6.61
N LYS A 81 5.80 11.95 -7.55
CA LYS A 81 6.16 13.36 -7.32
C LYS A 81 4.92 14.19 -6.93
N LEU A 82 3.80 14.05 -7.65
CA LEU A 82 2.56 14.74 -7.34
C LEU A 82 2.08 14.44 -5.90
N LEU A 83 2.19 13.19 -5.44
CA LEU A 83 1.86 12.83 -4.06
C LEU A 83 2.76 13.55 -3.05
N ALA A 84 4.08 13.57 -3.29
CA ALA A 84 5.04 14.23 -2.41
C ALA A 84 4.83 15.76 -2.35
N GLU A 85 4.49 16.39 -3.48
CA GLU A 85 4.17 17.81 -3.54
C GLU A 85 2.83 18.14 -2.87
N THR A 86 1.84 17.25 -3.00
CA THR A 86 0.50 17.44 -2.41
C THR A 86 0.51 17.21 -0.90
N TYR A 87 1.28 16.23 -0.42
CA TYR A 87 1.31 15.81 0.98
C TYR A 87 2.74 15.83 1.54
N PRO A 88 3.34 17.02 1.75
CA PRO A 88 4.74 17.14 2.16
C PRO A 88 5.04 16.60 3.57
N THR A 89 4.01 16.31 4.37
CA THR A 89 4.15 15.67 5.69
C THR A 89 4.44 14.16 5.60
N VAL A 90 4.26 13.54 4.43
CA VAL A 90 4.58 12.13 4.19
C VAL A 90 5.96 12.07 3.55
N THR A 91 6.95 11.59 4.29
CA THR A 91 8.35 11.56 3.85
C THR A 91 8.82 10.20 3.37
N ASP A 92 8.03 9.15 3.62
CA ASP A 92 8.40 7.77 3.35
C ASP A 92 7.47 7.13 2.33
N PHE A 93 8.07 6.54 1.29
CA PHE A 93 7.37 5.95 0.17
C PHE A 93 7.88 4.54 -0.10
N ILE A 94 6.96 3.59 -0.23
CA ILE A 94 7.18 2.29 -0.84
C ILE A 94 6.65 2.39 -2.26
N VAL A 95 7.54 2.22 -3.24
CA VAL A 95 7.24 2.46 -4.66
C VAL A 95 7.20 1.13 -5.41
N GLY A 96 6.14 0.96 -6.21
CA GLY A 96 5.89 -0.19 -7.07
C GLY A 96 4.90 -1.17 -6.46
N ASN A 97 4.78 -2.33 -7.08
CA ASN A 97 4.09 -3.45 -6.47
C ASN A 97 5.13 -4.27 -5.70
N GLU A 98 4.94 -4.47 -4.40
CA GLU A 98 5.72 -5.51 -3.73
C GLU A 98 5.49 -6.83 -4.49
N PRO A 99 6.57 -7.57 -4.80
CA PRO A 99 6.44 -8.74 -5.62
C PRO A 99 5.47 -9.73 -4.97
N ASN A 100 4.33 -9.99 -5.62
CA ASN A 100 3.42 -11.03 -5.15
C ASN A 100 4.22 -12.34 -5.08
N GLN A 101 4.40 -12.85 -3.86
CA GLN A 101 5.35 -13.92 -3.56
C GLN A 101 5.20 -15.16 -4.48
N PRO A 102 3.99 -15.64 -4.84
CA PRO A 102 3.82 -16.77 -5.75
C PRO A 102 4.34 -16.50 -7.17
N ARG A 103 4.36 -15.25 -7.62
CA ARG A 103 4.80 -14.86 -8.97
C ARG A 103 6.28 -14.55 -9.04
N PHE A 104 6.86 -14.01 -7.96
CA PHE A 104 8.27 -13.66 -7.91
C PHE A 104 9.15 -14.83 -7.48
N ASN A 105 8.59 -15.74 -6.66
CA ASN A 105 9.31 -16.88 -6.12
C ASN A 105 8.40 -18.14 -6.06
N PRO A 106 7.99 -18.72 -7.20
CA PRO A 106 7.05 -19.85 -7.24
C PRO A 106 7.50 -21.05 -6.37
N ALA A 107 8.82 -21.22 -6.19
CA ALA A 107 9.42 -22.24 -5.33
C ALA A 107 9.13 -22.08 -3.82
N ARG A 108 8.65 -20.92 -3.34
CA ARG A 108 8.35 -20.68 -1.91
C ARG A 108 6.87 -20.84 -1.55
N THR A 109 6.05 -21.35 -2.47
CA THR A 109 4.67 -21.73 -2.15
C THR A 109 4.69 -23.12 -1.49
N THR A 110 5.04 -23.20 -0.22
CA THR A 110 4.85 -24.43 0.55
C THR A 110 3.37 -24.61 0.86
N SER A 111 2.70 -25.46 0.08
CA SER A 111 1.53 -26.20 0.56
C SER A 111 2.02 -27.14 1.67
N PHE A 112 1.72 -26.83 2.92
CA PHE A 112 1.78 -27.82 4.00
C PHE A 112 0.45 -28.56 4.03
N SER A 113 0.23 -29.43 3.04
CA SER A 113 -0.75 -30.50 3.16
C SER A 113 -0.36 -31.65 2.24
N ALA A 114 0.56 -32.48 2.73
CA ALA A 114 0.59 -33.87 2.31
C ALA A 114 0.11 -34.69 3.52
N PRO A 115 -0.98 -35.48 3.42
CA PRO A 115 -1.40 -36.34 4.50
C PRO A 115 -0.30 -37.38 4.77
N LEU A 116 0.07 -37.51 6.05
CA LEU A 116 0.99 -38.53 6.54
C LEU A 116 0.40 -39.92 6.24
N ARG A 117 0.90 -40.60 5.21
CA ARG A 117 0.58 -42.00 4.95
C ARG A 117 1.43 -42.86 5.89
N ILE A 118 0.89 -43.18 7.07
CA ILE A 118 1.49 -44.17 7.96
C ILE A 118 1.39 -45.53 7.26
N ILE A 119 2.50 -46.00 6.69
CA ILE A 119 2.64 -47.38 6.22
C ILE A 119 2.91 -48.23 7.46
N GLY A 120 1.85 -48.85 7.99
CA GLY A 120 1.97 -49.90 8.99
C GLY A 120 2.69 -51.12 8.41
N ARG A 121 3.88 -51.44 8.93
CA ARG A 121 4.49 -52.77 8.83
C ARG A 121 4.14 -53.54 10.10
N ARG A 122 3.31 -54.57 9.98
CA ARG A 122 3.56 -55.98 10.34
C ARG A 122 2.30 -56.79 10.11
#